data_AF-A0A960YK73-F1
#
_entry.id   AF-A0A960YK73-F1
#
_cell.length_a   1.000
_cell.length_b   1.000
_cell.length_c   1.000
_cell.angle_alpha   90.00
_cell.angle_beta   90.00
_cell.angle_gamma   90.00
#
_symmetry.space_group_name_H-M   'P 1'
#
loop_
_entity.id
_entity.type
_entity.pdbx_description
1 polymer ?
#
loop_
_entity_poly.entity_id
_entity_poly.type
_entity_poly.pdbx_seq_one_letter_code
_entity_poly.pdbx_strand_id
1 'polypeptide(L)'
;QGAFMTFAGIIPLIFYIFYGFESPAYLTATLLAGLAMAILAVHVLVVGFATLVRPVQIGAVLEAIFGFLVVIKSLLVTFLA
;
A
#
# COMPACT_ATOMS: atom_id res chain seq x y z
N GLN A 1 -10.12 -9.53 -0.45
CA GLN A 1 -9.17 -8.49 -0.90
C GLN A 1 -9.72 -7.08 -0.74
N GLY A 2 -10.89 -6.75 -1.30
CA GLY A 2 -11.47 -5.38 -1.22
C GLY A 2 -11.44 -4.75 0.16
N ALA A 3 -11.99 -5.41 1.19
CA ALA A 3 -12.01 -4.87 2.55
C ALA A 3 -10.62 -4.63 3.17
N PHE A 4 -9.63 -5.47 2.85
CA PHE A 4 -8.25 -5.30 3.30
C PHE A 4 -7.57 -4.10 2.62
N MET A 5 -7.81 -3.90 1.32
CA MET A 5 -7.34 -2.71 0.61
C MET A 5 -8.01 -1.43 1.12
N THR A 6 -9.30 -1.48 1.42
CA THR A 6 -10.02 -0.34 2.01
C THR A 6 -9.44 0.01 3.37
N PHE A 7 -9.12 -0.99 4.20
CA PHE A 7 -8.49 -0.79 5.49
C PHE A 7 -7.07 -0.20 5.37
N ALA A 8 -6.26 -0.71 4.43
CA ALA A 8 -4.93 -0.19 4.12
C ALA A 8 -4.97 1.27 3.62
N GLY A 9 -6.07 1.74 3.04
CA GLY A 9 -6.26 3.15 2.65
C GLY A 9 -6.87 4.02 3.76
N ILE A 10 -7.82 3.50 4.54
CA ILE A 10 -8.56 4.28 5.54
C ILE A 10 -7.68 4.64 6.74
N ILE A 11 -6.86 3.70 7.24
CA ILE A 11 -6.03 3.98 8.43
C ILE A 11 -5.03 5.12 8.19
N PRO A 12 -4.25 5.12 7.10
CA PRO A 12 -3.36 6.24 6.81
C PRO A 12 -4.12 7.55 6.58
N LEU A 13 -5.32 7.50 5.99
CA LEU A 13 -6.17 8.68 5.79
C LEU A 13 -6.63 9.27 7.13
N ILE A 14 -7.03 8.43 8.09
CA ILE A 14 -7.39 8.87 9.45
C ILE A 14 -6.18 9.57 10.08
N PHE A 15 -5.00 8.96 10.05
CA PHE A 15 -3.81 9.58 10.64
C PHE A 15 -3.40 10.88 9.94
N TYR A 16 -3.59 10.98 8.63
CA TYR A 16 -3.38 12.22 7.89
C TYR A 16 -4.30 13.34 8.38
N ILE A 17 -5.59 13.06 8.55
CA ILE A 17 -6.60 14.05 8.98
C ILE A 17 -6.30 14.55 10.40
N PHE A 18 -5.92 13.66 11.32
CA PHE A 18 -5.74 14.00 12.73
C PHE A 18 -4.35 14.56 13.08
N TYR A 19 -3.30 14.11 12.40
CA TYR A 19 -1.92 14.43 12.80
C TYR A 19 -1.10 15.12 11.71
N GLY A 20 -1.62 15.24 10.48
CA GLY A 20 -0.93 15.88 9.37
C GLY A 20 0.11 14.98 8.66
N PHE A 21 0.69 15.51 7.59
CA PHE A 21 1.54 14.77 6.65
C PHE A 21 2.92 14.39 7.19
N GLU A 22 3.46 15.16 8.14
CA GLU A 22 4.80 14.97 8.69
C GLU A 22 4.79 14.19 10.00
N SER A 23 3.59 13.84 10.49
CA SER A 23 3.44 13.04 11.69
C SER A 23 4.08 11.65 11.52
N PRO A 24 4.92 11.20 12.48
CA PRO A 24 5.46 9.84 12.48
C PRO A 24 4.37 8.77 12.42
N ALA A 25 3.19 9.04 12.98
CA ALA A 25 2.06 8.11 12.94
C ALA A 25 1.51 7.94 11.52
N TYR A 26 1.38 9.03 10.76
CA TYR A 26 0.96 8.98 9.36
C TYR A 26 1.99 8.26 8.48
N LEU A 27 3.27 8.58 8.64
CA LEU A 27 4.36 7.96 7.88
C LEU A 27 4.47 6.46 8.15
N THR A 28 4.36 6.05 9.41
CA THR A 28 4.39 4.63 9.80
C THR A 28 3.19 3.88 9.25
N ALA A 29 1.99 4.47 9.33
CA ALA A 29 0.78 3.86 8.80
C ALA A 29 0.80 3.72 7.27
N THR A 30 1.27 4.74 6.56
CA THR A 30 1.44 4.67 5.08
C THR A 30 2.48 3.64 4.68
N LEU A 31 3.59 3.53 5.41
CA LEU A 31 4.62 2.52 5.14
C LEU A 31 4.09 1.09 5.36
N LEU A 32 3.40 0.83 6.47
CA LEU A 32 2.76 -0.46 6.76
C LEU A 32 1.70 -0.82 5.71
N ALA A 33 0.88 0.14 5.30
CA ALA A 33 -0.08 -0.05 4.22
C ALA A 33 0.60 -0.40 2.89
N GLY A 34 1.64 0.33 2.51
CA GLY A 34 2.42 0.06 1.30
C GLY A 34 3.05 -1.34 1.31
N LEU A 35 3.60 -1.77 2.45
CA LEU A 35 4.20 -3.09 2.61
C LEU A 35 3.15 -4.21 2.53
N ALA A 36 1.99 -4.02 3.17
CA ALA A 36 0.87 -4.96 3.12
C ALA A 36 0.34 -5.14 1.69
N MET A 37 0.25 -4.04 0.93
CA MET A 37 -0.17 -4.06 -0.49
C MET A 37 0.87 -4.77 -1.38
N ALA A 38 2.16 -4.54 -1.14
CA ALA A 38 3.22 -5.24 -1.88
C ALA A 38 3.20 -6.76 -1.63
N ILE A 39 3.04 -7.18 -0.38
CA ILE A 39 2.92 -8.61 -0.02
C ILE A 39 1.68 -9.23 -0.66
N LEU A 40 0.55 -8.52 -0.62
CA LEU A 40 -0.69 -8.99 -1.24
C LEU A 40 -0.52 -9.15 -2.75
N ALA A 41 0.13 -8.20 -3.42
CA ALA A 41 0.40 -8.29 -4.86
C ALA A 41 1.30 -9.48 -5.21
N VAL A 42 2.34 -9.74 -4.42
CA VAL A 42 3.21 -10.93 -4.58
C VAL A 42 2.42 -12.21 -4.36
N HIS A 43 1.57 -12.26 -3.34
CA HIS A 43 0.70 -13.41 -3.09
C HIS A 43 -0.22 -13.71 -4.27
N VAL A 44 -0.81 -12.66 -4.89
CA VAL A 44 -1.64 -12.79 -6.08
C VAL A 44 -0.85 -13.30 -7.29
N LEU A 45 0.39 -12.84 -7.46
CA LEU A 45 1.31 -13.33 -8.48
C LEU A 45 1.61 -14.83 -8.31
N VAL A 46 1.89 -15.26 -7.08
CA VAL A 46 2.27 -16.65 -6.75
C VAL A 46 1.08 -17.61 -6.81
N VAL A 47 -0.08 -17.24 -6.27
CA VAL A 47 -1.26 -18.13 -6.15
C VAL A 47 -1.95 -18.35 -7.50
N GLY A 48 -1.67 -17.50 -8.49
CA GLY A 48 -1.98 -17.79 -9.86
C GLY A 48 -2.41 -16.55 -10.62
N PHE A 49 -1.44 -15.74 -11.03
CA PHE A 49 -1.71 -14.66 -11.97
C PHE A 49 -2.43 -15.18 -13.23
N ALA A 50 -2.15 -16.42 -13.66
CA ALA A 50 -2.78 -17.06 -14.81
C ALA A 50 -4.21 -17.62 -14.57
N THR A 51 -4.61 -17.86 -13.32
CA THR A 51 -5.94 -18.41 -12.99
C THR A 51 -6.96 -17.31 -12.65
N LEU A 52 -6.50 -16.08 -12.47
CA LEU A 52 -7.32 -14.92 -12.11
C LEU A 52 -7.88 -14.20 -13.34
N VAL A 53 -9.09 -13.66 -13.20
CA VAL A 53 -9.75 -12.85 -14.24
C VAL A 53 -8.98 -11.54 -14.49
N ARG A 54 -8.95 -11.08 -15.75
CA ARG A 54 -8.19 -9.89 -16.20
C ARG A 54 -8.31 -8.64 -15.30
N PRO A 55 -9.48 -8.28 -14.73
CA PRO A 55 -9.58 -7.13 -13.83
C PRO A 55 -8.72 -7.28 -12.56
N VAL A 56 -8.60 -8.51 -12.04
CA VAL A 56 -7.82 -8.78 -10.82
C VAL A 56 -6.32 -8.73 -11.12
N GLN A 57 -5.90 -9.17 -12.31
CA GLN A 57 -4.51 -9.04 -12.77
C GLN A 57 -4.09 -7.56 -12.86
N ILE A 58 -4.94 -6.72 -13.45
CA ILE A 58 -4.69 -5.27 -13.56
C ILE A 58 -4.65 -4.63 -12.17
N GLY A 59 -5.60 -4.98 -11.30
CA GLY A 59 -5.60 -4.55 -9.90
C GLY A 59 -4.30 -4.88 -9.19
N ALA A 60 -3.86 -6.14 -9.24
CA ALA A 60 -2.64 -6.58 -8.57
C ALA A 60 -1.37 -5.87 -9.08
N VAL A 61 -1.27 -5.56 -10.37
CA VAL A 61 -0.15 -4.80 -10.93
C VAL A 61 -0.18 -3.35 -10.45
N LEU A 62 -1.35 -2.70 -10.47
CA LEU A 62 -1.50 -1.35 -9.94
C LEU A 62 -1.18 -1.30 -8.45
N GLU A 63 -1.61 -2.30 -7.68
CA GLU A 63 -1.29 -2.43 -6.25
C GLU A 63 0.20 -2.59 -5.98
N ALA A 64 0.90 -3.40 -6.78
CA ALA A 64 2.35 -3.55 -6.68
C ALA A 64 3.07 -2.21 -6.93
N ILE A 65 2.68 -1.50 -7.99
CA ILE A 65 3.26 -0.19 -8.33
C ILE A 65 2.98 0.82 -7.21
N PHE A 66 1.73 0.89 -6.74
CA PHE A 66 1.33 1.86 -5.72
C PHE A 66 1.99 1.58 -4.36
N GLY A 67 2.02 0.31 -3.94
CA GLY A 67 2.72 -0.10 -2.72
C GLY A 67 4.21 0.25 -2.77
N PHE A 68 4.87 0.00 -3.90
CA PHE A 68 6.28 0.34 -4.09
C PHE A 68 6.55 1.85 -4.02
N LEU A 69 5.72 2.67 -4.69
CA LEU A 69 5.83 4.15 -4.65
C LEU A 69 5.63 4.70 -3.23
N VAL A 70 4.67 4.14 -2.48
CA VAL A 70 4.40 4.56 -1.09
C VAL A 70 5.58 4.22 -0.17
N VAL A 71 6.19 3.04 -0.33
CA VAL A 71 7.39 2.66 0.44
C VAL A 71 8.54 3.60 0.12
N ILE A 72 8.83 3.88 -1.17
CA ILE A 72 9.89 4.81 -1.57
C ILE A 72 9.66 6.20 -0.97
N LYS A 73 8.46 6.75 -1.12
CA LYS A 73 8.11 8.06 -0.56
C LYS A 73 8.34 8.10 0.95
N SER A 74 7.89 7.07 1.66
CA SER A 74 8.03 6.99 3.12
C SER A 74 9.50 6.93 3.55
N LEU A 75 10.33 6.17 2.83
CA LEU A 75 11.77 6.11 3.08
C LEU A 75 12.46 7.44 2.79
N LEU A 76 12.15 8.09 1.66
CA LEU A 76 12.72 9.40 1.32
C LEU A 76 12.38 10.44 2.39
N VAL A 77 11.12 10.52 2.82
CA VAL A 77 10.71 11.47 3.87
C VAL A 77 11.34 11.13 5.22
N THR A 78 11.54 9.85 5.53
CA THR A 78 12.12 9.46 6.83
C THR A 78 13.63 9.69 6.90
N PHE A 79 14.36 9.58 5.78
CA PHE A 79 15.83 9.62 5.77
C PHE A 79 16.45 10.87 5.12
N LEU A 80 15.67 11.68 4.38
CA LEU A 80 16.15 12.92 3.74
C LEU A 80 15.56 14.21 4.32
N ALA A 81 14.60 14.12 5.25
CA ALA A 81 14.10 15.25 6.04
C ALA A 81 14.81 15.30 7.40
#